data_AF-A0A1C5VUL0-F1
#
_entry.id   AF-A0A1C5VUL0-F1
#
_cell.length_a   1.000
_cell.length_b   1.000
_cell.length_c   1.000
_cell.angle_alpha   90.00
_cell.angle_beta   90.00
_cell.angle_gamma   90.00
#
_symmetry.space_group_name_H-M   'P 1'
#
loop_
_entity.id
_entity.type
_entity.pdbx_description
1 polymer ?
#
loop_
_entity_poly.entity_id
_entity_poly.type
_entity_poly.pdbx_seq_one_letter_code
_entity_poly.pdbx_strand_id
1 'polypeptide(L)'
;MAYVYRFLDYRTNDIIYIGKTKRSLETRMYEHFSKGGHLPNKCYNSVGRIEYIVCKTEADAILIENYFINKYKPVYNIEYKVESPLTLNINIKDSWKLFKIIKKGFTFTPPSLPKLTDFLFWGFLAYFFLIGIAWYVIEF
;
A
#
# COMPACT_ATOMS: atom_id res chain seq x y z
N MET A 1 16.91 21.14 -8.77
CA MET A 1 16.20 19.86 -8.61
C MET A 1 15.38 19.93 -7.32
N ALA A 2 14.16 19.41 -7.33
CA ALA A 2 13.30 19.26 -6.17
C ALA A 2 12.63 17.88 -6.22
N TYR A 3 11.97 17.49 -5.14
CA TYR A 3 11.33 16.19 -5.02
C TYR A 3 9.92 16.34 -4.46
N VAL A 4 8.99 15.55 -4.98
CA VAL A 4 7.68 15.30 -4.35
C VAL A 4 7.71 13.88 -3.84
N TYR A 5 7.27 13.65 -2.61
CA TYR A 5 7.24 12.33 -1.99
C TYR A 5 5.86 12.03 -1.41
N ARG A 6 5.56 10.76 -1.26
CA ARG A 6 4.33 10.27 -0.64
C ARG A 6 4.59 9.15 0.34
N PHE A 7 3.82 9.15 1.42
CA PHE A 7 3.77 8.05 2.39
C PHE A 7 2.57 7.17 2.08
N LEU A 8 2.81 5.87 2.01
CA LEU A 8 1.77 4.87 1.83
C LEU A 8 1.60 4.06 3.12
N ASP A 9 0.34 3.80 3.48
CA ASP A 9 0.01 3.01 4.65
C ASP A 9 0.46 1.54 4.50
N TYR A 10 1.02 0.94 5.55
CA TYR A 10 1.46 -0.47 5.47
C TYR A 10 0.31 -1.47 5.45
N ARG A 11 -0.87 -1.12 5.95
CA ARG A 11 -2.04 -2.02 6.02
C ARG A 11 -2.90 -1.89 4.76
N THR A 12 -3.24 -0.66 4.40
CA THR A 12 -4.22 -0.41 3.32
C THR A 12 -3.57 -0.11 1.98
N ASN A 13 -2.28 0.23 1.98
CA ASN A 13 -1.56 0.73 0.79
C ASN A 13 -2.09 2.09 0.28
N ASP A 14 -2.90 2.79 1.06
CA ASP A 14 -3.42 4.11 0.72
C ASP A 14 -2.36 5.20 0.84
N ILE A 15 -2.50 6.27 0.06
CA ILE A 15 -1.67 7.47 0.19
C ILE A 15 -2.17 8.27 1.39
N ILE A 16 -1.35 8.33 2.44
CA ILE A 16 -1.73 8.99 3.71
C ILE A 16 -1.15 10.39 3.86
N TYR A 17 -0.06 10.68 3.15
CA TYR A 17 0.57 12.01 3.13
C TYR A 17 1.33 12.24 1.82
N ILE A 18 1.36 13.48 1.35
CA ILE A 18 2.18 13.97 0.24
C ILE A 18 2.92 15.22 0.71
N GLY A 19 4.20 15.32 0.37
CA GLY A 19 4.99 16.51 0.64
C GLY A 19 6.02 16.77 -0.46
N LYS A 20 6.64 17.95 -0.42
CA LYS A 20 7.77 18.31 -1.29
C LYS A 20 9.03 18.67 -0.51
N THR A 21 10.17 18.66 -1.20
CA THR A 21 11.42 19.20 -0.67
C THR A 21 12.39 19.64 -1.77
N LYS A 22 13.10 20.75 -1.54
CA LYS A 22 14.17 21.24 -2.43
C LYS A 22 15.52 20.57 -2.13
N ARG A 23 15.73 20.20 -0.87
CA ARG A 23 16.94 19.48 -0.43
C ARG A 23 16.81 17.98 -0.70
N SER A 24 17.77 17.19 -0.26
CA SER A 24 17.76 15.75 -0.41
C SER A 24 16.60 15.08 0.35
N LEU A 25 16.15 13.93 -0.18
CA LEU A 25 15.10 13.13 0.44
C LEU A 25 15.56 12.58 1.79
N GLU A 26 16.82 12.19 1.93
CA GLU A 26 17.40 11.67 3.17
C GLU A 26 17.26 12.67 4.31
N THR A 27 17.65 13.92 4.08
CA THR A 27 17.55 14.97 5.10
C THR A 27 16.10 15.29 5.43
N ARG A 28 15.20 15.28 4.43
CA ARG A 28 13.77 15.48 4.69
C ARG A 28 13.15 14.34 5.47
N MET A 29 13.52 13.10 5.16
CA MET A 29 13.02 11.92 5.87
C MET A 29 13.57 11.88 7.29
N TYR A 30 14.84 12.24 7.50
CA TYR A 30 15.39 12.39 8.83
C TYR A 30 14.53 13.33 9.69
N GLU A 31 14.21 14.53 9.20
CA GLU A 31 13.34 15.44 9.96
C GLU A 31 11.95 14.90 10.27
N HIS A 32 11.34 14.16 9.33
CA HIS A 32 10.04 13.56 9.57
C HIS A 32 10.08 12.52 10.69
N PHE A 33 11.11 11.67 10.70
CA PHE A 33 11.21 10.53 11.62
C PHE A 33 12.03 10.82 12.89
N SER A 34 12.63 12.00 13.00
CA SER A 34 13.26 12.50 14.23
C SER A 34 12.25 13.09 15.22
N LYS A 35 12.70 13.34 16.46
CA LYS A 35 11.88 13.99 17.50
C LYS A 35 11.46 15.39 17.01
N GLY A 36 10.15 15.66 16.97
CA GLY A 36 9.61 16.95 16.56
C GLY A 36 9.18 17.06 15.09
N GLY A 37 9.03 15.94 14.37
CA GLY A 37 8.40 15.95 13.05
C GLY A 37 7.00 16.58 13.10
N HIS A 38 6.60 17.30 12.05
CA HIS A 38 5.38 18.12 12.06
C HIS A 38 4.06 17.34 11.94
N LEU A 39 4.12 16.07 11.49
CA LEU A 39 2.94 15.21 11.42
C LEU A 39 2.70 14.45 12.74
N PRO A 40 1.46 14.06 13.04
CA PRO A 40 1.16 13.23 14.20
C PRO A 40 1.91 11.90 14.15
N ASN A 41 2.36 11.40 15.31
CA ASN A 41 3.03 10.09 15.44
C ASN A 41 2.23 8.94 14.83
N LYS A 42 0.89 9.03 14.83
CA LYS A 42 0.02 8.03 14.19
C LYS A 42 0.31 7.88 12.69
N CYS A 43 0.59 8.98 11.98
CA CYS A 43 0.99 8.96 10.57
C CYS A 43 2.30 8.19 10.40
N TYR A 44 3.35 8.58 11.12
CA TYR A 44 4.67 7.95 11.02
C TYR A 44 4.63 6.46 11.35
N ASN A 45 3.84 6.09 12.36
CA ASN A 45 3.64 4.70 12.76
C ASN A 45 2.90 3.87 11.71
N SER A 46 2.18 4.48 10.78
CA SER A 46 1.43 3.78 9.73
C SER A 46 2.13 3.79 8.38
N VAL A 47 3.29 4.45 8.23
CA VAL A 47 4.05 4.42 6.98
C VAL A 47 4.62 3.01 6.71
N GLY A 48 4.20 2.43 5.59
CA GLY A 48 4.73 1.18 5.03
C GLY A 48 5.85 1.41 4.03
N ARG A 49 5.64 2.32 3.07
CA ARG A 49 6.67 2.70 2.10
C ARG A 49 6.60 4.17 1.72
N ILE A 50 7.73 4.67 1.26
CA ILE A 50 7.93 6.02 0.79
C ILE A 50 8.31 5.96 -0.68
N GLU A 51 7.62 6.74 -1.49
CA GLU A 51 7.88 6.89 -2.92
C GLU A 51 8.08 8.37 -3.26
N TYR A 52 8.77 8.65 -4.35
CA TYR A 52 9.08 10.01 -4.77
C TYR A 52 9.09 10.21 -6.29
N ILE A 53 8.98 11.47 -6.70
CA ILE A 53 9.16 11.95 -8.07
C ILE A 53 10.29 12.99 -8.07
N VAL A 54 11.15 12.94 -9.08
CA VAL A 54 12.18 13.96 -9.32
C VAL A 54 11.60 15.08 -10.18
N CYS A 55 11.73 16.32 -9.71
CA CYS A 55 11.26 17.52 -10.38
C CYS A 55 12.46 18.41 -10.78
N LYS A 56 12.43 18.98 -11.98
CA LYS A 56 13.52 19.86 -12.46
C LYS A 56 13.59 21.14 -11.61
N THR A 57 12.43 21.77 -11.43
CA THR A 57 12.31 23.01 -10.66
C THR A 57 11.48 22.82 -9.39
N GLU A 58 11.59 23.79 -8.48
CA GLU A 58 10.74 23.84 -7.28
C GLU A 58 9.28 24.17 -7.63
N ALA A 59 9.06 25.00 -8.66
CA ALA A 59 7.73 25.32 -9.15
C ALA A 59 7.01 24.06 -9.65
N ASP A 60 7.69 23.18 -10.38
CA ASP A 60 7.14 21.89 -10.80
C ASP A 60 6.75 21.04 -9.59
N ALA A 61 7.60 20.99 -8.55
CA ALA A 61 7.31 20.24 -7.35
C ALA A 61 6.09 20.79 -6.59
N ILE A 62 5.95 22.12 -6.50
CA ILE A 62 4.76 22.78 -5.90
C ILE A 62 3.49 22.40 -6.67
N LEU A 63 3.53 22.49 -8.00
CA LEU A 63 2.39 22.16 -8.85
C LEU A 63 2.00 20.68 -8.69
N ILE A 64 2.97 19.78 -8.74
CA ILE A 64 2.76 18.33 -8.62
C ILE A 64 2.25 17.95 -7.22
N GLU A 65 2.79 18.55 -6.15
CA GLU A 65 2.32 18.38 -4.78
C GLU A 65 0.84 18.78 -4.67
N ASN A 66 0.51 20.02 -5.06
CA ASN A 66 -0.86 20.54 -5.01
C ASN A 66 -1.83 19.69 -5.84
N TYR A 67 -1.39 19.25 -7.01
CA TYR A 67 -2.16 18.36 -7.87
C TYR A 67 -2.52 17.06 -7.14
N PHE A 68 -1.53 16.36 -6.57
CA PHE A 68 -1.76 15.07 -5.93
C PHE A 68 -2.47 15.18 -4.57
N ILE A 69 -2.24 16.25 -3.80
CA ILE A 69 -3.03 16.53 -2.59
C ILE A 69 -4.51 16.67 -2.96
N ASN A 70 -4.83 17.40 -4.04
CA ASN A 70 -6.21 17.57 -4.46
C ASN A 70 -6.80 16.34 -5.16
N LYS A 71 -5.97 15.51 -5.80
CA LYS A 71 -6.41 14.27 -6.42
C LYS A 71 -6.76 13.18 -5.40
N TYR A 72 -5.94 13.01 -4.36
CA TYR A 72 -6.06 11.89 -3.43
C TYR A 72 -6.60 12.26 -2.05
N LYS A 73 -6.62 13.55 -1.72
CA LYS A 73 -7.04 14.08 -0.41
C LYS A 73 -6.45 13.31 0.79
N PRO A 74 -5.12 13.08 0.87
CA PRO A 74 -4.55 12.24 1.91
C PRO A 74 -4.91 12.72 3.31
N VAL A 75 -5.15 11.79 4.24
CA VAL A 75 -5.69 12.09 5.57
C VAL A 75 -4.84 13.10 6.34
N TYR A 76 -3.50 13.02 6.22
CA TYR A 76 -2.59 13.88 6.98
C TYR A 76 -2.15 15.17 6.27
N ASN A 77 -2.62 15.42 5.03
CA ASN A 77 -2.50 16.74 4.42
C ASN A 77 -3.66 17.62 4.91
N ILE A 78 -3.39 18.60 5.76
CA ILE A 78 -4.44 19.49 6.28
C ILE A 78 -4.66 20.68 5.33
N GLU A 79 -3.56 21.21 4.76
CA GLU A 79 -3.58 22.38 3.89
C GLU A 79 -3.83 22.00 2.42
N TYR A 80 -4.16 23.01 1.61
CA TYR A 80 -4.28 22.95 0.13
C TYR A 80 -5.37 22.02 -0.43
N LYS A 81 -6.27 21.50 0.42
CA LYS A 81 -7.45 20.75 -0.02
C LYS A 81 -8.57 21.69 -0.44
N VAL A 82 -9.06 21.52 -1.67
CA VAL A 82 -10.23 22.25 -2.19
C VAL A 82 -11.43 21.31 -2.33
N GLU A 83 -12.63 21.72 -1.92
CA GLU A 83 -13.83 20.88 -2.04
C GLU A 83 -14.25 20.62 -3.50
N SER A 84 -13.96 21.57 -4.40
CA SER A 84 -14.27 21.41 -5.81
C SER A 84 -13.45 20.27 -6.45
N PRO A 85 -14.07 19.49 -7.37
CA PRO A 85 -13.40 18.37 -7.99
C PRO A 85 -12.27 18.84 -8.92
N LEU A 86 -11.13 18.18 -8.82
CA LEU A 86 -9.99 18.41 -9.72
C LEU A 86 -10.30 17.82 -11.10
N THR A 87 -10.49 18.68 -12.10
CA THR A 87 -10.78 18.29 -13.50
C THR A 87 -9.52 18.02 -14.32
N LEU A 88 -8.38 18.57 -13.90
CA LEU A 88 -7.10 18.38 -14.59
C LEU A 88 -6.60 16.95 -14.44
N ASN A 89 -6.11 16.35 -15.53
CA ASN A 89 -5.44 15.06 -15.50
C ASN A 89 -4.00 15.20 -15.99
N ILE A 90 -3.04 15.25 -15.06
CA ILE A 90 -1.62 15.27 -15.39
C ILE A 90 -1.14 13.83 -15.48
N ASN A 91 -0.58 13.44 -16.62
CA ASN A 91 -0.03 12.10 -16.83
C ASN A 91 1.34 11.96 -16.17
N ILE A 92 1.36 11.61 -14.88
CA ILE A 92 2.57 11.41 -14.07
C ILE A 92 2.59 9.99 -13.45
N LYS A 93 1.76 9.06 -13.95
CA LYS A 93 1.57 7.74 -13.30
C LYS A 93 2.87 6.93 -13.18
N ASP A 94 3.73 7.01 -14.18
CA ASP A 94 4.95 6.18 -14.26
C ASP A 94 6.20 6.84 -13.67
N SER A 95 6.06 7.96 -12.94
CA SER A 95 7.19 8.72 -12.41
C SER A 95 7.56 8.42 -10.95
N TRP A 96 6.71 7.68 -10.23
CA TRP A 96 6.97 7.34 -8.83
C TRP A 96 8.08 6.30 -8.71
N LYS A 97 9.14 6.65 -7.99
CA LYS A 97 10.26 5.79 -7.64
C LYS A 97 10.20 5.40 -6.18
N LEU A 98 10.60 4.18 -5.84
CA LEU A 98 10.71 3.75 -4.46
C LEU A 98 11.89 4.46 -3.77
N PHE A 99 11.64 5.11 -2.63
CA PHE A 99 12.70 5.62 -1.76
C PHE A 99 13.08 4.58 -0.71
N LYS A 100 12.09 4.11 0.08
CA LYS A 100 12.33 3.16 1.17
C LYS A 100 11.09 2.37 1.53
N ILE A 101 11.27 1.09 1.85
CA ILE A 101 10.26 0.27 2.52
C ILE A 101 10.57 0.32 4.03
N ILE A 102 9.61 0.77 4.83
CA ILE A 102 9.72 0.87 6.29
C ILE A 102 9.08 -0.35 6.95
N LYS A 103 7.86 -0.70 6.53
CA LYS A 103 7.14 -1.88 7.02
C LYS A 103 6.65 -2.67 5.83
N LYS A 104 6.90 -3.98 5.83
CA LYS A 104 6.24 -4.88 4.89
C LYS A 104 4.78 -4.98 5.33
N GLY A 105 3.86 -4.68 4.42
CA GLY A 105 2.44 -4.78 4.70
C GLY A 105 2.02 -6.20 5.04
N PHE A 106 0.84 -6.35 5.63
CA PHE A 106 0.25 -7.67 5.80
C PHE A 106 -0.02 -8.22 4.38
N THR A 107 0.76 -9.19 3.95
CA THR A 107 0.40 -9.94 2.75
C THR A 107 -0.79 -10.79 3.15
N PHE A 108 -2.00 -10.38 2.74
CA PHE A 108 -3.10 -11.33 2.72
C PHE A 108 -2.68 -12.40 1.71
N THR A 109 -2.10 -13.48 2.23
CA THR A 109 -1.98 -14.71 1.46
C THR A 109 -3.38 -15.31 1.53
N PRO A 110 -4.15 -15.35 0.43
CA PRO A 110 -5.36 -16.14 0.44
C PRO A 110 -4.96 -17.56 0.87
N PRO A 111 -5.77 -18.26 1.69
CA PRO A 111 -5.49 -19.65 2.00
C PRO A 111 -5.25 -20.37 0.68
N SER A 112 -4.14 -21.11 0.60
CA SER A 112 -3.81 -21.86 -0.61
C SER A 112 -5.02 -22.73 -0.96
N LEU A 113 -5.47 -22.65 -2.21
CA LEU A 113 -6.48 -23.59 -2.71
C LEU A 113 -6.00 -25.01 -2.36
N PRO A 114 -6.84 -25.85 -1.72
CA PRO A 114 -6.46 -27.23 -1.45
C PRO A 114 -5.98 -27.89 -2.75
N LYS A 115 -4.89 -28.65 -2.66
CA LYS A 115 -4.32 -29.28 -3.84
C LYS A 115 -5.31 -30.29 -4.38
N LEU A 116 -5.32 -30.53 -5.70
CA LEU A 116 -6.15 -31.57 -6.31
C LEU A 116 -5.94 -32.94 -5.64
N THR A 117 -4.72 -33.21 -5.16
CA THR A 117 -4.37 -34.41 -4.38
C THR A 117 -5.17 -34.54 -3.09
N ASP A 118 -5.51 -33.43 -2.44
CA ASP A 118 -6.25 -33.42 -1.18
C ASP A 118 -7.71 -33.84 -1.46
N PHE A 119 -8.29 -33.36 -2.55
CA PHE A 119 -9.62 -33.80 -3.01
C PHE A 119 -9.63 -35.28 -3.41
N LEU A 120 -8.60 -35.75 -4.13
CA LEU A 120 -8.47 -37.15 -4.50
C LEU A 120 -8.35 -38.04 -3.26
N PHE A 121 -7.53 -37.65 -2.28
CA PHE A 121 -7.34 -38.41 -1.04
C PHE A 121 -8.64 -38.57 -0.25
N TRP A 122 -9.36 -37.48 0.00
CA TRP A 122 -10.66 -37.55 0.69
C TRP A 122 -11.72 -38.29 -0.14
N GLY A 123 -11.69 -38.17 -1.46
CA GLY A 123 -12.53 -38.94 -2.37
C GLY A 123 -12.29 -40.45 -2.25
N PHE A 124 -11.02 -40.89 -2.22
CA PHE A 124 -10.68 -42.30 -2.00
C PHE A 124 -11.08 -42.76 -0.60
N LEU A 125 -10.82 -41.96 0.44
CA LEU A 125 -11.19 -42.31 1.81
C LEU A 125 -12.70 -42.49 1.96
N ALA A 126 -13.50 -41.60 1.38
CA ALA A 126 -14.95 -41.71 1.36
C ALA A 126 -15.44 -42.95 0.57
N TYR A 127 -14.80 -43.26 -0.57
CA TYR A 127 -15.13 -44.44 -1.36
C TYR A 127 -14.87 -45.75 -0.61
N PHE A 128 -13.72 -45.89 0.04
CA PHE A 128 -13.41 -47.08 0.86
C PHE A 128 -14.31 -47.19 2.09
N PHE A 129 -14.67 -46.06 2.70
CA PHE A 129 -15.63 -46.05 3.81
C PHE A 129 -17.01 -46.55 3.36
N LEU A 130 -17.50 -46.12 2.19
CA LEU A 130 -18.76 -46.59 1.62
C LEU A 130 -18.72 -48.08 1.25
N ILE A 131 -17.59 -48.57 0.71
CA ILE A 131 -17.40 -50.01 0.46
C ILE A 131 -17.44 -50.79 1.76
N GLY A 132 -16.76 -50.33 2.81
CA GLY A 132 -16.77 -50.99 4.12
C GLY A 132 -18.17 -51.08 4.71
N ILE A 133 -18.96 -50.00 4.59
CA ILE A 133 -20.38 -50.01 4.99
C ILE A 133 -21.17 -51.02 4.15
N ALA A 134 -21.01 -51.01 2.82
CA ALA A 134 -21.74 -51.91 1.93
C ALA A 134 -21.40 -53.39 2.20
N TRP A 135 -20.13 -53.71 2.45
CA TRP A 135 -19.69 -55.05 2.84
C TRP A 135 -20.31 -55.48 4.16
N TYR A 136 -20.27 -54.60 5.17
CA TYR A 136 -20.86 -54.88 6.48
C TYR A 136 -22.37 -55.17 6.41
N VAL A 137 -23.11 -54.47 5.55
CA VAL A 137 -24.55 -54.70 5.34
C VAL A 137 -24.86 -55.97 4.56
N ILE A 138 -23.92 -56.53 3.80
CA ILE A 138 -24.13 -57.79 3.05
C ILE A 138 -23.87 -59.01 3.96
N GLU A 139 -22.98 -58.89 4.95
CA GLU A 139 -22.66 -59.99 5.87
C GLU A 139 -23.55 -60.09 7.12
N PHE A 140 -24.49 -59.15 7.30
CA PHE A 140 -25.48 -59.13 8.39
C PHE A 140 -26.90 -58.87 7.87
#